data_AF-A0A0E3M907-F1
#
_entry.id   AF-A0A0E3M907-F1
#
_cell.length_a   1.000
_cell.length_b   1.000
_cell.length_c   1.000
_cell.angle_alpha   90.00
_cell.angle_beta   90.00
_cell.angle_gamma   90.00
#
_symmetry.space_group_name_H-M   'P 1'
#
loop_
_entity.id
_entity.type
_entity.pdbx_description
1 polymer ?
#
loop_
_entity_poly.entity_id
_entity_poly.type
_entity_poly.pdbx_seq_one_letter_code
_entity_poly.pdbx_strand_id
1 'polypeptide(L)' 'MNEIYGVPKGQLSANDMKNLQSEEIQWISNRDAKAEKSASEMKGGSMESVLYTGSLAATTKPRCYELVEKYMH' A
#
# COMPACT_ATOMS: atom_id res chain seq x y z
N MET A 1 1.33 -3.76 8.41
CA MET A 1 0.49 -2.76 7.70
C MET A 1 -0.92 -2.63 8.29
N ASN A 2 -1.47 -3.67 8.94
CA ASN A 2 -2.80 -3.61 9.55
C ASN A 2 -2.96 -2.63 10.74
N GLU A 3 -1.88 -2.09 11.31
CA GLU A 3 -1.98 -1.15 12.44
C GLU A 3 -2.38 0.27 12.02
N ILE A 4 -1.98 0.74 10.82
CA ILE A 4 -2.39 2.06 10.32
C ILE A 4 -3.88 2.08 9.92
N TYR A 5 -4.48 0.92 9.68
CA TYR A 5 -5.94 0.79 9.48
C TYR A 5 -6.75 0.86 10.77
N GLY A 6 -6.12 0.75 11.95
CA GLY A 6 -6.79 0.75 13.24
C GLY A 6 -7.16 2.16 13.73
N VAL A 7 -6.33 3.16 13.40
CA VAL A 7 -6.46 4.53 13.91
C VAL A 7 -7.54 5.36 13.17
N PRO A 8 -7.70 5.29 11.82
CA PRO A 8 -8.66 6.13 11.09
C PRO A 8 -10.14 5.74 11.28
N LYS A 9 -10.44 4.47 11.59
CA LYS A 9 -11.82 3.95 11.64
C LYS A 9 -12.69 4.59 12.74
N GLY A 10 -12.07 5.17 13.78
CA GLY A 10 -12.79 5.85 14.86
C GLY A 10 -13.01 7.35 14.63
N GLN A 11 -12.30 7.96 13.68
CA GLN A 11 -12.25 9.42 13.50
C GLN A 11 -12.76 9.91 12.13
N LEU A 12 -12.88 9.02 11.14
CA LEU A 12 -13.35 9.39 9.80
C LEU A 12 -14.86 9.38 9.66
N SER A 13 -15.39 10.33 8.89
CA SER A 13 -16.78 10.30 8.47
C SER A 13 -17.06 9.07 7.59
N ALA A 14 -18.32 8.61 7.53
CA ALA A 14 -18.69 7.47 6.70
C ALA A 14 -18.36 7.69 5.21
N ASN A 15 -18.37 8.95 4.75
CA ASN A 15 -18.04 9.31 3.38
C ASN A 15 -16.53 9.21 3.12
N ASP A 16 -15.71 9.70 4.06
CA ASP A 16 -14.24 9.62 3.95
C ASP A 16 -13.76 8.18 4.05
N MET A 17 -14.40 7.36 4.88
CA MET A 17 -14.10 5.93 4.98
C MET A 17 -14.39 5.19 3.66
N LYS A 18 -15.47 5.53 2.97
CA LYS A 18 -15.83 4.94 1.67
C LYS A 18 -14.86 5.36 0.56
N ASN A 19 -14.43 6.62 0.58
CA ASN A 19 -13.42 7.13 -0.34
C ASN A 19 -12.07 6.45 -0.10
N LEU A 20 -11.63 6.40 1.16
CA LEU A 20 -10.41 5.69 1.57
C LEU A 20 -10.42 4.22 1.15
N GLN A 21 -11.55 3.52 1.32
CA GLN A 21 -11.67 2.13 0.89
C GLN A 21 -11.46 1.98 -0.63
N SER A 22 -12.04 2.88 -1.42
CA SER A 22 -11.91 2.86 -2.89
C SER A 22 -10.47 3.16 -3.31
N GLU A 23 -9.84 4.14 -2.67
CA GLU A 23 -8.43 4.50 -2.89
C GLU A 23 -7.50 3.34 -2.53
N GLU A 24 -7.69 2.68 -1.38
CA GLU A 24 -6.86 1.56 -0.95
C GLU A 24 -6.97 0.36 -1.88
N ILE A 25 -8.16 0.04 -2.39
CA ILE A 25 -8.33 -1.05 -3.37
C ILE A 25 -7.52 -0.78 -4.63
N GLN A 26 -7.63 0.44 -5.19
CA GLN A 26 -6.86 0.83 -6.37
C GLN A 26 -5.35 0.85 -6.07
N TRP A 27 -4.96 1.34 -4.90
CA TRP A 27 -3.58 1.42 -4.48
C TRP A 27 -2.95 0.02 -4.31
N ILE A 28 -3.64 -0.93 -3.69
CA ILE A 28 -3.17 -2.32 -3.55
C ILE A 28 -2.95 -2.96 -4.92
N SER A 29 -3.92 -2.81 -5.83
CA SER A 29 -3.80 -3.33 -7.20
C SER A 29 -2.56 -2.78 -7.92
N ASN A 30 -2.35 -1.47 -7.83
CA ASN A 30 -1.18 -0.82 -8.44
C ASN A 30 0.14 -1.24 -7.78
N ARG A 31 0.16 -1.38 -6.44
CA ARG A 31 1.33 -1.83 -5.69
C ARG A 31 1.73 -3.24 -6.11
N ASP A 32 0.76 -4.15 -6.18
CA ASP A 32 1.02 -5.56 -6.49
C ASP A 32 1.47 -5.72 -7.95
N ALA A 33 0.81 -5.04 -8.89
CA ALA A 33 1.25 -5.00 -10.30
C ALA A 33 2.67 -4.44 -10.46
N LYS A 34 3.04 -3.41 -9.68
CA LYS A 34 4.40 -2.86 -9.69
C LYS A 34 5.41 -3.84 -9.10
N ALA A 35 5.07 -4.53 -8.00
CA ALA A 35 5.94 -5.52 -7.38
C ALA A 35 6.17 -6.73 -8.30
N GLU A 36 5.11 -7.23 -8.94
CA GLU A 36 5.19 -8.29 -9.95
C GLU A 36 6.06 -7.88 -11.14
N LYS A 37 5.89 -6.66 -11.65
CA LYS A 37 6.71 -6.14 -12.75
C LYS A 37 8.19 -6.07 -12.37
N SER A 38 8.52 -5.54 -11.19
CA SER A 38 9.90 -5.47 -10.69
C SER A 38 10.51 -6.85 -10.47
N ALA A 39 9.73 -7.82 -10.00
CA ALA A 39 10.21 -9.18 -9.77
C ALA A 39 10.40 -9.96 -11.08
N SER A 40 9.55 -9.72 -12.08
CA SER A 40 9.55 -10.41 -13.37
C SER A 40 10.88 -10.25 -14.14
N GLU A 41 11.64 -9.17 -13.88
CA GLU A 41 12.96 -8.95 -14.46
C GLU A 41 13.99 -10.01 -14.01
N MET A 42 13.78 -10.65 -12.87
CA MET A 42 14.66 -11.67 -12.29
C MET A 42 13.95 -13.01 -12.07
N LYS A 43 12.87 -13.25 -12.84
CA LYS A 43 12.00 -14.42 -12.69
C LYS A 43 12.77 -15.74 -12.69
N GLY A 44 12.50 -16.59 -11.68
CA GLY A 44 13.14 -17.89 -11.51
C GLY A 44 14.46 -17.87 -10.73
N GLY A 45 14.90 -16.71 -10.25
CA GLY A 45 16.09 -16.56 -9.39
C GLY A 45 15.75 -16.18 -7.94
N SER A 46 16.70 -16.33 -7.02
CA SER A 46 16.55 -15.89 -5.62
C SER A 46 16.34 -14.37 -5.48
N MET A 47 16.72 -13.59 -6.50
CA MET A 47 16.51 -12.14 -6.55
C MET A 47 15.07 -11.74 -6.84
N GLU A 48 14.24 -12.64 -7.40
CA GLU A 48 12.83 -12.36 -7.69
C GLU A 48 12.06 -11.96 -6.43
N SER A 49 12.18 -12.75 -5.36
CA SER A 49 11.52 -12.49 -4.07
C SER A 49 12.07 -11.23 -3.39
N VAL A 50 13.38 -10.98 -3.48
CA VAL A 50 14.01 -9.77 -2.94
C VAL A 50 13.48 -8.52 -3.63
N LEU A 51 13.38 -8.53 -4.96
CA LEU A 51 12.84 -7.41 -5.73
C LEU A 51 11.34 -7.22 -5.48
N TYR A 52 10.58 -8.30 -5.36
CA TYR A 52 9.17 -8.25 -5.01
C TYR A 52 8.95 -7.60 -3.64
N THR A 53 9.57 -8.13 -2.59
CA THR A 53 9.44 -7.59 -1.22
C THR A 53 10.01 -6.18 -1.10
N GLY A 54 11.12 -5.88 -1.78
CA GLY A 54 11.68 -4.53 -1.84
C GLY A 54 10.72 -3.52 -2.47
N SER A 55 10.07 -3.88 -3.58
CA SER A 55 9.08 -3.04 -4.26
C SER A 55 7.83 -2.80 -3.41
N LEU A 56 7.36 -3.83 -2.69
CA LEU A 56 6.27 -3.71 -1.71
C LEU A 56 6.64 -2.72 -0.61
N ALA A 57 7.82 -2.84 0.00
CA ALA A 57 8.27 -1.97 1.08
C ALA A 57 8.44 -0.51 0.61
N ALA A 58 9.07 -0.32 -0.55
CA ALA A 58 9.30 1.00 -1.15
C ALA A 58 7.99 1.74 -1.50
N THR A 59 6.93 0.99 -1.86
CA THR A 59 5.62 1.58 -2.18
C THR A 59 4.76 1.78 -0.93
N THR A 60 4.88 0.88 0.06
CA THR A 60 4.10 0.91 1.30
C THR A 60 4.50 2.07 2.21
N LYS A 61 5.80 2.35 2.35
CA LYS A 61 6.28 3.40 3.27
C LYS A 61 5.72 4.80 2.94
N PRO A 62 5.76 5.30 1.68
CA PRO A 62 5.15 6.58 1.32
C PRO A 62 3.64 6.61 1.56
N ARG A 63 2.93 5.51 1.26
CA ARG A 63 1.48 5.42 1.49
C ARG A 63 1.12 5.58 2.96
N CYS A 64 1.93 5.01 3.87
CA CYS A 64 1.73 5.18 5.29
C CYS A 64 1.80 6.66 5.72
N TYR A 65 2.73 7.45 5.17
CA TYR A 65 2.80 8.89 5.45
C TYR A 65 1.61 9.63 4.86
N GLU A 66 1.22 9.32 3.62
CA GLU A 66 0.07 9.95 2.96
C GLU A 66 -1.23 9.74 3.76
N LEU A 67 -1.45 8.54 4.32
CA LEU A 67 -2.64 8.25 5.12
C LEU A 67 -2.64 9.03 6.45
N VAL A 68 -1.48 9.20 7.08
CA VAL A 68 -1.35 10.01 8.30
C VAL A 68 -1.65 11.47 7.99
N GLU A 69 -1.05 12.03 6.93
CA GLU A 69 -1.29 13.41 6.51
C GLU A 69 -2.74 13.66 6.10
N LYS A 70 -3.39 12.74 5.38
CA LYS A 70 -4.77 12.98 4.92
C LYS A 70 -5.82 12.87 6.02
N TYR A 71 -5.59 12.02 7.02
CA TYR A 71 -6.68 11.53 7.88
C TYR A 71 -6.42 11.65 9.39
N MET A 72 -5.22 12.09 9.82
CA MET A 72 -4.88 12.24 11.25
C MET A 72 -4.58 13.69 11.65
N HIS A 73 -5.44 14.63 11.23
CA HIS A 73 -5.39 16.04 11.59
C HIS A 73 -6.42 16.42 12.65
#